data_AF-A0A520IT80-F1
#
_entry.id   AF-A0A520IT80-F1
#
_cell.length_a   1.000
_cell.length_b   1.000
_cell.length_c   1.000
_cell.angle_alpha   90.00
_cell.angle_beta   90.00
_cell.angle_gamma   90.00
#
_symmetry.space_group_name_H-M   'P 1'
#
loop_
_entity.id
_entity.type
_entity.pdbx_description
1 polymer ?
#
loop_
_entity_poly.entity_id
_entity_poly.type
_entity_poly.pdbx_seq_one_letter_code
_entity_poly.pdbx_strand_id
1 'polypeptide(L)'
;MIAVKYKSAAYPYPLLGISLVYLAKMCYFLPGYLNWDLNLYAGLFLAPLIFQFRAQQFSTRYFFPAVASLILAICLPVNTTFFIALLLAVLLFVESNFGKITESFLFLLFLISPVFRYLISTVDFSIRLWLTETVAMLLNGLGIQATAVGNQIEMEKYTFAVDPVCAGLNMLIISLILCLFLIVQFQKRSSRSLNFFWTGSVFLLTIALNICGNFFRILILVMFKIMPDTLFHEAVGIVCLLIYVVVPLIAGLKLMQSAHQTILQKTESTSVTLFQNLRQPCMQVFILASLIYAGSRIVKADSLVPVNNQIRLKGFSKKILSTGISKFEAHDALIYIKPAPFYMPGHDPKICWTGSGYEFKQIRKEKIADAVIYTAILTKGKDQIFTAWWFDDGEIRTVEQLSWRWKGATGEDPYYLINVNALSKQKLNVQVASLLSNHDFLKNHKL
;
A
#
# COMPACT_ATOMS: atom_id res chain seq x y z
N MET A 1 41.35 3.69 -37.05
CA MET A 1 41.37 4.22 -35.66
C MET A 1 40.34 5.34 -35.55
N ILE A 2 39.16 5.05 -35.01
CA ILE A 2 38.11 6.07 -34.77
C ILE A 2 38.42 6.68 -33.41
N ALA A 3 39.01 7.88 -33.41
CA ALA A 3 39.26 8.64 -32.18
C ALA A 3 37.92 9.21 -31.67
N VAL A 4 37.28 8.50 -30.74
CA VAL A 4 36.16 9.03 -29.97
C VAL A 4 36.72 10.11 -29.05
N LYS A 5 36.61 11.39 -29.45
CA LYS A 5 36.87 12.53 -28.57
C LYS A 5 35.86 12.50 -27.42
N TYR A 6 36.25 11.93 -26.29
CA TYR A 6 35.55 12.15 -25.03
C TYR A 6 35.72 13.63 -24.64
N LYS A 7 34.70 14.44 -24.91
CA LYS A 7 34.56 15.76 -24.28
C LYS A 7 34.37 15.47 -22.78
N SER A 8 35.43 15.65 -21.99
CA SER A 8 35.33 15.50 -20.54
C SER A 8 34.33 16.55 -20.05
N ALA A 9 33.12 16.11 -19.73
CA ALA A 9 32.15 16.94 -19.03
C ALA A 9 32.77 17.23 -17.65
N ALA A 10 33.42 18.38 -17.52
CA ALA A 10 33.87 18.88 -16.23
C ALA A 10 32.62 19.25 -15.43
N TYR A 11 32.06 18.26 -14.74
CA TYR A 11 30.99 18.51 -13.79
C TYR A 11 31.55 19.42 -12.69
N PRO A 12 30.89 20.54 -12.37
CA PRO A 12 31.37 21.40 -11.30
C PRO A 12 31.40 20.61 -9.98
N TYR A 13 32.56 20.59 -9.32
CA TYR A 13 32.80 19.97 -8.01
C TYR A 13 31.67 20.10 -6.96
N PRO A 14 30.95 21.24 -6.82
CA PRO A 14 29.82 21.34 -5.87
C PRO A 14 28.68 20.35 -6.14
N LEU A 15 28.42 19.98 -7.40
CA LEU A 15 27.37 19.00 -7.72
C LEU A 15 27.73 17.59 -7.27
N LEU A 16 29.02 17.24 -7.30
CA LEU A 16 29.50 15.96 -6.80
C LEU A 16 29.31 15.87 -5.28
N GLY A 17 29.65 16.93 -4.54
CA GLY A 17 29.40 16.99 -3.10
C GLY A 17 27.92 16.84 -2.74
N ILE A 18 27.03 17.58 -3.39
CA ILE A 18 25.58 17.48 -3.16
C ILE A 18 25.06 16.07 -3.51
N SER A 19 25.54 15.48 -4.62
CA SER A 19 25.17 14.12 -5.03
C SER A 19 25.53 13.09 -3.97
N LEU A 20 26.73 13.19 -3.39
CA LEU A 20 27.21 12.29 -2.34
C LEU A 20 26.35 12.39 -1.08
N VAL A 21 25.91 13.59 -0.69
CA VAL A 21 25.04 13.74 0.48
C VAL A 21 23.65 13.14 0.22
N TYR A 22 23.03 13.39 -0.94
CA TYR A 22 21.76 12.75 -1.30
C TYR A 22 21.89 11.22 -1.30
N LEU A 23 22.97 10.69 -1.89
CA LEU A 23 23.24 9.25 -1.92
C LEU A 23 23.41 8.69 -0.51
N ALA A 24 24.21 9.34 0.34
CA ALA A 24 24.43 8.90 1.72
C ALA A 24 23.12 8.89 2.52
N LYS A 25 22.27 9.92 2.36
CA LYS A 25 20.95 9.97 3.00
C LYS A 25 20.01 8.88 2.48
N MET A 26 19.98 8.66 1.16
CA MET A 26 19.23 7.55 0.58
C MET A 26 19.71 6.21 1.15
N CYS A 27 21.01 5.91 1.12
CA CYS A 27 21.54 4.66 1.67
C CYS A 27 21.26 4.47 3.17
N TYR A 28 21.22 5.55 3.96
CA TYR A 28 20.90 5.48 5.38
C TYR A 28 19.42 5.19 5.65
N PHE A 29 18.50 5.86 4.95
CA PHE A 29 17.06 5.76 5.24
C PHE A 29 16.35 4.66 4.45
N LEU A 30 16.81 4.34 3.23
CA LEU A 30 16.13 3.43 2.32
C LEU A 30 15.97 1.99 2.86
N PRO A 31 16.97 1.37 3.53
CA PRO A 31 16.83 0.02 4.06
C PRO A 31 15.77 -0.12 5.15
N GLY A 32 15.56 0.94 5.95
CA GLY A 32 14.54 0.96 6.99
C GLY A 32 13.12 1.24 6.48
N TYR A 33 13.01 1.68 5.22
CA TYR A 33 11.74 2.05 4.62
C TYR A 33 11.23 1.02 3.60
N LEU A 34 12.12 0.52 2.74
CA LEU A 34 11.74 -0.47 1.73
C LEU A 34 11.51 -1.84 2.37
N ASN A 35 10.42 -2.48 1.97
CA ASN A 35 10.22 -3.90 2.26
C ASN A 35 10.96 -4.69 1.19
N TRP A 36 11.92 -5.52 1.59
CA TRP A 36 12.69 -6.39 0.69
C TRP A 36 11.87 -7.59 0.23
N ASP A 37 10.76 -7.34 -0.47
CA ASP A 37 9.84 -8.34 -0.98
C ASP A 37 10.02 -8.58 -2.49
N LEU A 38 9.32 -9.59 -3.01
CA LEU A 38 9.35 -9.96 -4.42
C LEU A 38 8.97 -8.79 -5.35
N ASN A 39 8.06 -7.92 -4.92
CA ASN A 39 7.62 -6.79 -5.74
C ASN A 39 8.73 -5.76 -5.90
N LEU A 40 9.46 -5.47 -4.82
CA LEU A 40 10.63 -4.61 -4.89
C LEU A 40 11.68 -5.20 -5.82
N TYR A 41 12.00 -6.49 -5.69
CA TYR A 41 12.98 -7.15 -6.56
C TYR A 41 12.55 -7.12 -8.03
N ALA A 42 11.29 -7.41 -8.34
CA ALA A 42 10.76 -7.34 -9.70
C ALA A 42 10.83 -5.91 -10.25
N GLY A 43 10.48 -4.92 -9.44
CA GLY A 43 10.55 -3.52 -9.84
C GLY A 43 11.99 -3.04 -10.07
N LEU A 44 12.93 -3.41 -9.21
CA LEU A 44 14.36 -3.12 -9.37
C LEU A 44 14.95 -3.84 -10.59
N PHE A 45 14.55 -5.09 -10.84
CA PHE A 45 14.99 -5.85 -12.00
C PHE A 45 14.50 -5.23 -13.33
N LEU A 46 13.25 -4.76 -13.38
CA LEU A 46 12.71 -4.09 -14.56
C LEU A 46 13.04 -2.58 -14.62
N ALA A 47 13.58 -2.00 -13.54
CA ALA A 47 13.91 -0.58 -13.49
C ALA A 47 14.84 -0.13 -14.63
N PRO A 48 15.93 -0.82 -14.98
CA PRO A 48 16.77 -0.44 -16.13
C PRO A 48 16.03 -0.47 -17.48
N LEU A 49 15.01 -1.32 -17.61
CA LEU A 49 14.23 -1.45 -18.85
C LEU A 49 13.16 -0.36 -18.98
N ILE A 50 12.58 0.04 -17.85
CA ILE A 50 11.56 1.10 -17.72
C ILE A 50 12.19 2.49 -17.69
N PHE A 51 13.36 2.62 -17.08
CA PHE A 51 14.10 3.87 -16.97
C PHE A 51 14.50 4.35 -18.36
N GLN A 52 14.01 5.54 -18.70
CA GLN A 52 14.41 6.25 -19.90
C GLN A 52 14.85 7.65 -19.47
N PHE A 53 16.00 8.04 -20.00
CA PHE A 53 16.68 9.25 -19.62
C PHE A 53 16.84 10.16 -20.83
N ARG A 54 16.29 11.37 -20.77
CA ARG A 54 16.40 12.38 -21.83
C ARG A 54 17.48 13.39 -21.42
N ALA A 55 18.72 13.05 -21.77
CA ALA A 55 19.86 13.93 -21.55
C ALA A 55 19.60 15.31 -22.18
N GLN A 56 20.12 16.37 -21.54
CA GLN A 56 20.02 17.77 -22.01
C GLN A 56 18.61 18.40 -21.95
N GLN A 57 17.59 17.68 -21.48
CA GLN A 57 16.29 18.26 -21.15
C GLN A 57 16.21 18.45 -19.63
N PHE A 58 16.40 19.67 -19.13
CA PHE A 58 16.30 19.94 -17.69
C PHE A 58 14.87 20.32 -17.31
N SER A 59 14.44 19.91 -16.12
CA SER A 59 13.07 20.11 -15.67
C SER A 59 13.03 20.37 -14.16
N THR A 60 12.26 21.38 -13.76
CA THR A 60 12.00 21.73 -12.36
C THR A 60 10.59 21.34 -11.93
N ARG A 61 9.89 20.47 -12.69
CA ARG A 61 8.49 20.09 -12.41
C ARG A 61 8.27 19.49 -11.02
N TYR A 62 9.30 18.91 -10.43
CA TYR A 62 9.28 18.34 -9.09
C TYR A 62 9.51 19.38 -7.98
N PHE A 63 9.75 20.65 -8.30
CA PHE A 63 10.03 21.69 -7.31
C PHE A 63 8.85 21.87 -6.34
N PHE A 64 7.65 22.17 -6.86
CA PHE A 64 6.48 22.36 -6.01
C PHE A 64 6.09 21.08 -5.24
N PRO A 65 6.06 19.88 -5.87
CA PRO A 65 5.86 18.63 -5.14
C PRO A 65 6.91 18.38 -4.03
N ALA A 66 8.19 18.65 -4.29
CA ALA A 66 9.26 18.46 -3.31
C ALA A 66 9.12 19.43 -2.13
N VAL A 67 8.81 20.71 -2.39
CA VAL A 67 8.59 21.71 -1.33
C VAL A 67 7.34 21.37 -0.52
N ALA A 68 6.22 21.00 -1.18
CA ALA A 68 4.99 20.65 -0.49
C ALA A 68 5.16 19.41 0.41
N SER A 69 5.81 18.35 -0.10
CA SER A 69 6.10 17.15 0.67
C SER A 69 7.10 17.40 1.81
N LEU A 70 8.05 18.31 1.62
CA LEU A 70 8.99 18.73 2.66
C LEU A 70 8.29 19.51 3.78
N ILE A 71 7.41 20.46 3.45
CA ILE A 71 6.57 21.16 4.44
C ILE A 71 5.73 20.13 5.20
N LEU A 72 5.11 19.19 4.48
CA LEU A 72 4.36 18.09 5.09
C LEU A 72 5.23 17.23 6.02
N ALA A 73 6.47 16.93 5.64
CA ALA A 73 7.41 16.17 6.47
C ALA A 73 7.88 16.95 7.71
N ILE A 74 7.93 18.28 7.65
CA ILE A 74 8.24 19.13 8.81
C ILE A 74 7.04 19.19 9.76
N CYS A 75 5.82 19.36 9.23
CA CYS A 75 4.59 19.43 10.03
C CYS A 75 4.19 18.07 10.60
N LEU A 76 4.38 17.00 9.85
CA LEU A 76 4.10 15.62 10.21
C LEU A 76 5.38 14.80 10.07
N PRO A 77 6.27 14.80 11.07
CA PRO A 77 7.60 14.20 10.97
C PRO A 77 7.56 12.67 11.13
N VAL A 78 6.86 12.00 10.21
CA VAL A 78 6.77 10.55 10.13
C VAL A 78 7.61 10.03 8.96
N ASN A 79 8.06 8.78 9.04
CA ASN A 79 8.92 8.16 8.01
C ASN A 79 8.34 8.28 6.58
N THR A 80 7.02 8.15 6.44
CA THR A 80 6.35 8.17 5.13
C THR A 80 6.40 9.53 4.45
N THR A 81 6.12 10.62 5.16
CA THR A 81 6.16 11.98 4.61
C THR A 81 7.59 12.38 4.28
N PHE A 82 8.53 12.02 5.16
CA PHE A 82 9.96 12.21 4.92
C PHE A 82 10.45 11.45 3.69
N PHE A 83 10.06 10.19 3.51
CA PHE A 83 10.42 9.41 2.33
C PHE A 83 9.92 10.05 1.03
N ILE A 84 8.66 10.51 1.01
CA ILE A 84 8.10 11.19 -0.16
C ILE A 84 8.89 12.47 -0.47
N ALA A 85 9.24 13.26 0.56
CA ALA A 85 10.06 14.46 0.41
C ALA A 85 11.46 14.14 -0.15
N LEU A 86 12.13 13.12 0.39
CA LEU A 86 13.43 12.66 -0.08
C LEU A 86 13.37 12.17 -1.53
N LEU A 87 12.37 11.37 -1.88
CA LEU A 87 12.17 10.85 -3.23
C LEU A 87 11.99 11.97 -4.25
N LEU A 88 11.10 12.94 -3.97
CA LEU A 88 10.83 14.07 -4.86
C LEU A 88 12.01 15.02 -4.95
N ALA A 89 12.76 15.22 -3.86
CA ALA A 89 13.99 16.01 -3.87
C ALA A 89 15.09 15.35 -4.72
N VAL A 90 15.27 14.03 -4.62
CA VAL A 90 16.20 13.28 -5.48
C VAL A 90 15.77 13.37 -6.94
N LEU A 91 14.49 13.22 -7.26
CA LEU A 91 13.99 13.37 -8.62
C LEU A 91 14.20 14.79 -9.16
N LEU A 92 13.94 15.81 -8.34
CA LEU A 92 14.24 17.20 -8.68
C LEU A 92 15.73 17.41 -8.92
N PHE A 93 16.58 16.85 -8.07
CA PHE A 93 18.03 16.90 -8.22
C PHE A 93 18.46 16.26 -9.54
N VAL A 94 17.94 15.08 -9.87
CA VAL A 94 18.30 14.39 -11.11
C VAL A 94 17.83 15.16 -12.35
N GLU A 95 16.57 15.62 -12.39
CA GLU A 95 16.03 16.36 -13.54
C GLU A 95 16.62 17.75 -13.72
N SER A 96 17.08 18.39 -12.65
CA SER A 96 17.69 19.72 -12.72
C SER A 96 19.15 19.68 -13.18
N ASN A 97 19.85 18.54 -13.02
CA ASN A 97 21.29 18.46 -13.24
C ASN A 97 21.73 17.49 -14.34
N PHE A 98 21.03 16.37 -14.51
CA PHE A 98 21.43 15.33 -15.47
C PHE A 98 20.48 15.30 -16.67
N GLY A 99 19.17 15.38 -16.44
CA GLY A 99 18.17 15.38 -17.51
C GLY A 99 16.84 14.77 -17.08
N LYS A 100 15.82 14.95 -17.93
CA LYS A 100 14.44 14.59 -17.64
C LYS A 100 14.28 13.08 -17.62
N ILE A 101 13.64 12.59 -16.57
CA ILE A 101 13.28 11.19 -16.40
C ILE A 101 11.87 10.98 -16.98
N THR A 102 11.58 9.80 -17.52
CA THR A 102 10.22 9.50 -17.97
C THR A 102 9.23 9.31 -16.83
N GLU A 103 7.98 9.67 -17.10
CA GLU A 103 6.85 9.53 -16.18
C GLU A 103 6.64 8.06 -15.76
N SER A 104 6.91 7.10 -16.65
CA SER A 104 6.84 5.66 -16.35
C SER A 104 7.77 5.25 -15.20
N PHE A 105 8.94 5.87 -15.07
CA PHE A 105 9.85 5.57 -13.97
C PHE A 105 9.35 6.14 -12.64
N LEU A 106 8.71 7.31 -12.66
CA LEU A 106 8.03 7.85 -11.47
C LEU A 106 6.94 6.89 -10.98
N PHE A 107 6.13 6.36 -11.89
CA PHE A 107 5.12 5.36 -11.54
C PHE A 107 5.76 4.09 -10.99
N LEU A 108 6.88 3.63 -11.54
CA LEU A 108 7.59 2.47 -11.00
C LEU A 108 8.04 2.72 -9.56
N LEU A 109 8.67 3.87 -9.28
CA LEU A 109 9.11 4.25 -7.93
C LEU A 109 7.92 4.32 -6.95
N PHE A 110 6.77 4.82 -7.40
CA PHE A 110 5.55 4.81 -6.61
C PHE A 110 5.05 3.38 -6.34
N LEU A 111 4.99 2.51 -7.36
CA LEU A 111 4.52 1.13 -7.22
C LEU A 111 5.37 0.28 -6.25
N ILE A 112 6.69 0.47 -6.25
CA ILE A 112 7.59 -0.24 -5.32
C ILE A 112 7.66 0.41 -3.94
N SER A 113 7.02 1.57 -3.76
CA SER A 113 7.02 2.26 -2.48
C SER A 113 6.07 1.60 -1.46
N PRO A 114 6.42 1.62 -0.16
CA PRO A 114 5.51 1.27 0.93
C PRO A 114 4.17 2.02 0.91
N VAL A 115 4.13 3.24 0.37
CA VAL A 115 2.89 4.04 0.24
C VAL A 115 1.87 3.32 -0.63
N PHE A 116 2.31 2.82 -1.79
CA PHE A 116 1.41 2.10 -2.69
C PHE A 116 0.95 0.77 -2.08
N ARG A 117 1.87 0.04 -1.44
CA ARG A 117 1.54 -1.19 -0.71
C ARG A 117 0.46 -0.95 0.34
N TYR A 118 0.60 0.14 1.10
CA TYR A 118 -0.38 0.53 2.10
C TYR A 118 -1.75 0.84 1.49
N LEU A 119 -1.78 1.64 0.42
CA LEU A 119 -3.01 1.98 -0.30
C LEU A 119 -3.74 0.72 -0.77
N ILE A 120 -3.03 -0.20 -1.42
CA ILE A 120 -3.65 -1.44 -1.90
C ILE A 120 -4.05 -2.34 -0.74
N SER A 121 -3.26 -2.48 0.33
CA SER A 121 -3.61 -3.31 1.49
C SER A 121 -4.94 -2.90 2.15
N THR A 122 -5.29 -1.62 2.07
CA THR A 122 -6.54 -1.08 2.62
C THR A 122 -7.76 -1.57 1.83
N VAL A 123 -7.62 -1.75 0.51
CA VAL A 123 -8.72 -2.10 -0.40
C VAL A 123 -8.75 -3.62 -0.68
N ASP A 124 -7.57 -4.25 -0.70
CA ASP A 124 -7.36 -5.67 -1.00
C ASP A 124 -8.29 -6.59 -0.21
N PHE A 125 -8.40 -6.38 1.10
CA PHE A 125 -9.22 -7.25 1.93
C PHE A 125 -10.71 -7.19 1.57
N SER A 126 -11.25 -5.99 1.31
CA SER A 126 -12.64 -5.83 0.90
C SER A 126 -12.90 -6.46 -0.47
N ILE A 127 -11.96 -6.32 -1.42
CA ILE A 127 -12.04 -6.99 -2.72
C ILE A 127 -12.06 -8.51 -2.53
N ARG A 128 -11.25 -9.06 -1.64
CA ARG A 128 -11.20 -10.51 -1.39
C ARG A 128 -12.50 -11.07 -0.84
N LEU A 129 -13.12 -10.38 0.11
CA LEU A 129 -14.43 -10.78 0.64
C LEU A 129 -15.48 -10.78 -0.47
N TRP A 130 -15.52 -9.70 -1.26
CA TRP A 130 -16.44 -9.59 -2.40
C TRP A 130 -16.21 -10.69 -3.45
N LEU A 131 -14.95 -10.99 -3.81
CA LEU A 131 -14.61 -12.07 -4.73
C LEU A 131 -15.05 -13.45 -4.20
N THR A 132 -14.82 -13.71 -2.90
CA THR A 132 -15.21 -14.96 -2.24
C THR A 132 -16.72 -15.16 -2.31
N GLU A 133 -17.50 -14.14 -1.95
CA GLU A 133 -18.95 -14.14 -2.03
C GLU A 133 -19.44 -14.36 -3.47
N THR A 134 -18.85 -13.65 -4.43
CA THR A 134 -19.25 -13.72 -5.84
C THR A 134 -18.96 -15.09 -6.45
N VAL A 135 -17.81 -15.70 -6.14
CA VAL A 135 -17.51 -17.06 -6.61
C VAL A 135 -18.45 -18.09 -5.98
N ALA A 136 -18.72 -18.02 -4.68
CA ALA A 136 -19.66 -18.94 -4.04
C ALA A 136 -21.08 -18.84 -4.61
N MET A 137 -21.55 -17.62 -4.89
CA MET A 137 -22.84 -17.40 -5.56
C MET A 137 -22.87 -18.03 -6.96
N LEU A 138 -21.80 -17.86 -7.75
CA LEU A 138 -21.72 -18.48 -9.08
C LEU A 138 -21.70 -20.01 -9.00
N LEU A 139 -20.93 -20.59 -8.07
CA LEU A 139 -20.87 -22.04 -7.86
C LEU A 139 -22.24 -22.62 -7.46
N ASN A 140 -22.95 -21.96 -6.55
CA ASN A 140 -24.33 -22.36 -6.19
C ASN A 140 -25.26 -22.28 -7.40
N GLY A 141 -25.13 -21.25 -8.23
CA GLY A 141 -25.89 -21.12 -9.49
C GLY A 141 -25.61 -22.25 -10.49
N LEU A 142 -24.42 -22.85 -10.42
CA LEU A 142 -24.04 -24.04 -11.20
C LEU A 142 -24.43 -25.37 -10.54
N GLY A 143 -25.16 -25.33 -9.41
CA GLY A 143 -25.59 -26.51 -8.66
C GLY A 143 -24.53 -27.09 -7.72
N ILE A 144 -23.39 -26.41 -7.54
CA ILE A 144 -22.33 -26.81 -6.61
C ILE A 144 -22.58 -26.15 -5.27
N GLN A 145 -22.85 -26.94 -4.22
CA GLN A 145 -23.10 -26.41 -2.87
C GLN A 145 -21.82 -25.79 -2.28
N ALA A 146 -21.70 -24.47 -2.42
CA ALA A 146 -20.56 -23.69 -1.95
C ALA A 146 -21.05 -22.53 -1.08
N THR A 147 -20.50 -22.36 0.11
CA THR A 147 -20.87 -21.25 0.99
C THR A 147 -19.68 -20.34 1.23
N ALA A 148 -19.88 -19.03 1.04
CA ALA A 148 -18.86 -18.04 1.38
C ALA A 148 -18.95 -17.73 2.88
N VAL A 149 -17.83 -17.92 3.56
CA VAL A 149 -17.67 -17.65 4.99
C VAL A 149 -16.50 -16.67 5.14
N GLY A 150 -16.84 -15.39 5.00
CA GLY A 150 -15.89 -14.28 4.94
C GLY A 150 -14.85 -14.44 3.84
N ASN A 151 -13.59 -14.75 4.16
CA ASN A 151 -12.53 -14.94 3.15
C ASN A 151 -12.32 -16.42 2.74
N GLN A 152 -13.25 -17.31 3.09
CA GLN A 152 -13.17 -18.73 2.78
C GLN A 152 -14.40 -19.19 2.00
N ILE A 153 -14.21 -20.17 1.13
CA ILE A 153 -15.29 -20.88 0.42
C ILE A 153 -15.32 -22.31 0.97
N GLU A 154 -16.43 -22.66 1.63
CA GLU A 154 -16.69 -24.01 2.12
C GLU A 154 -17.47 -24.78 1.06
N MET A 155 -16.92 -25.90 0.59
CA MET A 155 -17.52 -26.77 -0.42
C MET A 155 -17.37 -28.23 0.00
N GLU A 156 -18.48 -28.89 0.33
CA GLU A 156 -18.51 -30.25 0.87
C GLU A 156 -17.62 -30.41 2.13
N LYS A 157 -16.47 -31.07 2.00
CA LYS A 157 -15.46 -31.29 3.06
C LYS A 157 -14.22 -30.41 2.89
N TYR A 158 -14.20 -29.56 1.86
CA TYR A 158 -13.07 -28.72 1.53
C TYR A 158 -13.34 -27.27 1.94
N THR A 159 -12.31 -26.62 2.48
CA THR A 159 -12.33 -25.19 2.80
C THR A 159 -11.22 -24.54 2.01
N PHE A 160 -11.58 -23.65 1.10
CA PHE A 160 -10.65 -22.90 0.27
C PHE A 160 -10.49 -21.51 0.87
N ALA A 161 -9.32 -21.22 1.43
CA ALA A 161 -8.98 -19.88 1.90
C ALA A 161 -8.55 -19.00 0.73
N VAL A 162 -9.21 -17.85 0.57
CA VAL A 162 -8.83 -16.81 -0.40
C VAL A 162 -7.81 -15.90 0.29
N ASP A 163 -6.60 -16.44 0.45
CA ASP A 163 -5.51 -15.80 1.20
C ASP A 163 -4.82 -14.67 0.43
N PRO A 164 -4.08 -13.75 1.11
CA PRO A 164 -3.40 -12.63 0.46
C PRO A 164 -2.40 -13.07 -0.61
N VAL A 165 -1.78 -14.25 -0.40
CA VAL A 165 -0.84 -14.87 -1.34
C VAL A 165 -1.58 -15.37 -2.59
N CYS A 166 -2.83 -15.80 -2.43
CA CYS A 166 -3.68 -16.32 -3.50
C CYS A 166 -4.47 -15.23 -4.24
N ALA A 167 -4.73 -14.09 -3.61
CA ALA A 167 -5.73 -13.12 -4.08
C ALA A 167 -5.23 -11.71 -4.41
N GLY A 168 -3.90 -11.52 -4.50
CA GLY A 168 -3.41 -10.67 -5.58
C GLY A 168 -2.81 -9.31 -5.23
N LEU A 169 -2.44 -8.99 -3.99
CA LEU A 169 -1.61 -7.78 -3.75
C LEU A 169 -0.29 -7.85 -4.54
N ASN A 170 0.44 -8.95 -4.42
CA ASN A 170 1.68 -9.15 -5.17
C ASN A 170 1.40 -9.26 -6.67
N MET A 171 0.34 -9.99 -7.05
CA MET A 171 -0.03 -10.14 -8.46
C MET A 171 -0.44 -8.81 -9.10
N LEU A 172 -1.13 -7.94 -8.37
CA LEU A 172 -1.55 -6.61 -8.81
C LEU A 172 -0.34 -5.70 -9.01
N ILE A 173 0.55 -5.62 -8.01
CA ILE A 173 1.79 -4.83 -8.14
C ILE A 173 2.62 -5.34 -9.32
N ILE A 174 2.82 -6.66 -9.43
CA ILE A 174 3.53 -7.27 -10.57
C ILE A 174 2.82 -6.96 -11.89
N SER A 175 1.49 -7.05 -11.95
CA SER A 175 0.71 -6.71 -13.15
C SER A 175 0.90 -5.25 -13.57
N LEU A 176 0.93 -4.33 -12.61
CA LEU A 176 1.14 -2.90 -12.86
C LEU A 176 2.59 -2.60 -13.28
N ILE A 177 3.57 -3.30 -12.70
CA ILE A 177 4.98 -3.23 -13.11
C ILE A 177 5.14 -3.77 -14.53
N LEU A 178 4.52 -4.91 -14.87
CA LEU A 178 4.49 -5.47 -16.21
C LEU A 178 3.77 -4.53 -17.20
N CYS A 179 2.69 -3.89 -16.77
CA CYS A 179 2.00 -2.86 -17.53
C CYS A 179 2.93 -1.69 -17.88
N LEU A 180 3.68 -1.15 -16.91
CA LEU A 180 4.68 -0.12 -17.17
C LEU A 180 5.74 -0.58 -18.16
N PHE A 181 6.25 -1.79 -17.97
CA PHE A 181 7.22 -2.37 -18.90
C PHE A 181 6.65 -2.44 -20.32
N LEU A 182 5.43 -2.94 -20.50
CA LEU A 182 4.77 -3.03 -21.80
C LEU A 182 4.52 -1.65 -22.41
N ILE A 183 4.06 -0.67 -21.63
CA ILE A 183 3.91 0.73 -22.08
C ILE A 183 5.25 1.25 -22.60
N VAL A 184 6.33 1.07 -21.84
CA VAL A 184 7.66 1.56 -22.22
C VAL A 184 8.18 0.87 -23.49
N GLN A 185 8.04 -0.46 -23.60
CA GLN A 185 8.43 -1.19 -24.80
C GLN A 185 7.63 -0.76 -26.02
N PHE A 186 6.33 -0.52 -25.82
CA PHE A 186 5.44 -0.05 -26.85
C PHE A 186 5.81 1.36 -27.33
N GLN A 187 6.16 2.27 -26.41
CA GLN A 187 6.65 3.61 -26.73
C GLN A 187 7.99 3.56 -27.49
N LYS A 188 8.91 2.67 -27.09
CA LYS A 188 10.19 2.44 -27.80
C LYS A 188 9.95 1.98 -29.24
N ARG A 189 9.06 1.00 -29.46
CA ARG A 189 8.77 0.45 -30.80
C ARG A 189 8.03 1.43 -31.70
N SER A 190 7.10 2.22 -31.14
CA SER A 190 6.26 3.15 -31.91
C SER A 190 6.88 4.54 -32.08
N SER A 191 8.00 4.86 -31.40
CA SER A 191 8.60 6.20 -31.36
C SER A 191 7.61 7.30 -30.95
N ARG A 192 6.63 6.95 -30.11
CA ARG A 192 5.54 7.82 -29.67
C ARG A 192 5.34 7.66 -28.17
N SER A 193 4.94 8.72 -27.47
CA SER A 193 4.66 8.69 -26.03
C SER A 193 3.16 8.69 -25.76
N LEU A 194 2.74 7.97 -24.72
CA LEU A 194 1.40 8.12 -24.16
C LEU A 194 1.38 9.32 -23.23
N ASN A 195 0.30 10.09 -23.26
CA ASN A 195 0.11 11.15 -22.27
C ASN A 195 -0.17 10.55 -20.88
N PHE A 196 -0.15 11.40 -19.86
CA PHE A 196 -0.38 10.99 -18.47
C PHE A 196 -1.76 10.36 -18.27
N PHE A 197 -2.81 10.92 -18.88
CA PHE A 197 -4.19 10.43 -18.76
C PHE A 197 -4.35 9.01 -19.30
N TRP A 198 -3.83 8.73 -20.51
CA TRP A 198 -3.88 7.40 -21.10
C TRP A 198 -3.05 6.38 -20.33
N THR A 199 -1.90 6.80 -19.78
CA THR A 199 -1.12 5.94 -18.89
C THR A 199 -1.95 5.56 -17.66
N GLY A 200 -2.65 6.52 -17.05
CA GLY A 200 -3.61 6.26 -15.96
C GLY A 200 -4.77 5.35 -16.37
N SER A 201 -5.35 5.52 -17.56
CA SER A 201 -6.42 4.65 -18.06
C SER A 201 -5.96 3.20 -18.25
N VAL A 202 -4.75 2.98 -18.77
CA VAL A 202 -4.18 1.64 -18.93
C VAL A 202 -3.91 1.00 -17.56
N PHE A 203 -3.50 1.79 -16.56
CA PHE A 203 -3.39 1.33 -15.17
C PHE A 203 -4.73 0.88 -14.61
N LEU A 204 -5.78 1.71 -14.73
CA LEU A 204 -7.13 1.36 -14.27
C LEU A 204 -7.65 0.10 -14.97
N LEU A 205 -7.44 -0.03 -16.28
CA LEU A 205 -7.75 -1.23 -17.02
C LEU A 205 -6.99 -2.45 -16.47
N THR A 206 -5.69 -2.30 -16.17
CA THR A 206 -4.87 -3.37 -15.59
C THR A 206 -5.39 -3.80 -14.22
N ILE A 207 -5.82 -2.87 -13.37
CA ILE A 207 -6.44 -3.19 -12.07
C ILE A 207 -7.73 -3.99 -12.28
N ALA A 208 -8.60 -3.55 -13.20
CA ALA A 208 -9.85 -4.24 -13.50
C ALA A 208 -9.62 -5.65 -14.06
N LEU A 209 -8.69 -5.80 -15.01
CA LEU A 209 -8.28 -7.08 -15.56
C LEU A 209 -7.68 -8.00 -14.49
N ASN A 210 -6.91 -7.46 -13.55
CA ASN A 210 -6.34 -8.24 -12.45
C ASN A 210 -7.43 -8.77 -11.49
N ILE A 211 -8.41 -7.93 -11.12
CA ILE A 211 -9.56 -8.35 -10.30
C ILE A 211 -10.34 -9.47 -11.02
N CYS A 212 -10.58 -9.30 -12.33
CA CYS A 212 -11.24 -10.31 -13.16
C CYS A 212 -10.42 -11.61 -13.27
N GLY A 213 -9.10 -11.51 -13.48
CA GLY A 213 -8.20 -12.66 -13.49
C GLY A 213 -8.18 -13.41 -12.16
N ASN A 214 -8.20 -12.69 -11.04
CA ASN A 214 -8.29 -13.29 -9.70
C ASN A 214 -9.64 -13.98 -9.47
N PHE A 215 -10.74 -13.40 -9.96
CA PHE A 215 -12.05 -14.06 -9.92
C PHE A 215 -12.00 -15.43 -10.61
N PHE A 216 -11.54 -15.49 -11.86
CA PHE A 216 -11.42 -16.75 -12.60
C PHE A 216 -10.43 -17.72 -11.96
N ARG A 217 -9.31 -17.20 -11.42
CA ARG A 217 -8.35 -18.02 -10.68
C ARG A 217 -9.03 -18.73 -9.51
N ILE A 218 -9.73 -17.99 -8.63
CA ILE A 218 -10.42 -18.56 -7.47
C ILE A 218 -11.47 -19.59 -7.93
N LEU A 219 -12.26 -19.26 -8.96
CA LEU A 219 -13.26 -20.16 -9.51
C LEU A 219 -12.64 -21.48 -9.98
N ILE A 220 -11.56 -21.44 -10.77
CA ILE A 220 -10.84 -22.62 -11.25
C ILE A 220 -10.30 -23.43 -10.06
N LEU A 221 -9.64 -22.78 -9.10
CA LEU A 221 -9.06 -23.47 -7.95
C LEU A 221 -10.12 -24.23 -7.14
N VAL A 222 -11.29 -23.61 -6.89
CA VAL A 222 -12.37 -24.25 -6.14
C VAL A 222 -13.03 -25.37 -6.95
N MET A 223 -13.36 -25.12 -8.22
CA MET A 223 -14.00 -26.11 -9.10
C MET A 223 -13.16 -27.38 -9.24
N PHE A 224 -11.84 -27.22 -9.41
CA PHE A 224 -10.92 -28.35 -9.56
C PHE A 224 -10.33 -28.84 -8.23
N LYS A 225 -10.81 -28.32 -7.09
CA LYS A 225 -10.36 -28.69 -5.74
C LYS A 225 -8.82 -28.59 -5.57
N ILE A 226 -8.21 -27.59 -6.18
CA ILE A 226 -6.76 -27.35 -6.14
C ILE A 226 -6.42 -26.60 -4.84
N MET A 227 -5.81 -27.32 -3.89
CA MET A 227 -5.42 -26.78 -2.59
C MET A 227 -4.24 -25.80 -2.68
N PRO A 228 -4.09 -24.87 -1.73
CA PRO A 228 -2.88 -24.06 -1.58
C PRO A 228 -1.63 -24.94 -1.40
N ASP A 229 -0.45 -24.37 -1.65
CA ASP A 229 0.87 -25.02 -1.56
C ASP A 229 1.13 -26.16 -2.56
N THR A 230 0.31 -26.26 -3.60
CA THR A 230 0.54 -27.18 -4.73
C THR A 230 1.14 -26.44 -5.93
N LEU A 231 2.00 -27.11 -6.71
CA LEU A 231 2.53 -26.53 -7.95
C LEU A 231 1.44 -26.11 -8.94
N PHE A 232 0.33 -26.87 -8.98
CA PHE A 232 -0.83 -26.52 -9.81
C PHE A 232 -1.47 -25.21 -9.39
N HIS A 233 -1.52 -24.90 -8.09
CA HIS A 233 -2.04 -23.64 -7.60
C HIS A 233 -1.25 -22.45 -8.16
N GLU A 234 0.08 -22.53 -8.16
CA GLU A 234 0.96 -21.49 -8.69
C GLU A 234 0.85 -21.39 -10.22
N ALA A 235 0.85 -22.53 -10.91
CA ALA A 235 0.72 -22.59 -12.36
C ALA A 235 -0.59 -21.96 -12.86
N VAL A 236 -1.73 -22.27 -12.23
CA VAL A 236 -3.02 -21.65 -12.54
C VAL A 236 -2.95 -20.13 -12.34
N GLY A 237 -2.30 -19.66 -11.26
CA GLY A 237 -2.10 -18.23 -11.03
C GLY A 237 -1.33 -17.54 -12.17
N ILE A 238 -0.23 -18.14 -12.63
CA ILE A 238 0.58 -17.62 -13.74
C ILE A 238 -0.22 -17.64 -15.06
N VAL A 239 -0.92 -18.73 -15.33
CA VAL A 239 -1.76 -18.85 -16.53
C VAL A 239 -2.87 -17.79 -16.53
N CYS A 240 -3.55 -17.59 -15.39
CA CYS A 240 -4.55 -16.54 -15.26
C CYS A 240 -3.96 -15.14 -15.44
N LEU A 241 -2.75 -14.87 -14.92
CA LEU A 241 -2.06 -13.59 -15.15
C LEU A 241 -1.82 -13.36 -16.65
N LEU A 242 -1.27 -14.36 -17.33
CA LEU A 242 -0.94 -14.24 -18.75
C LEU A 242 -2.19 -14.06 -19.62
N ILE A 243 -3.20 -14.92 -19.41
CA ILE A 243 -4.41 -14.96 -20.24
C ILE A 243 -5.35 -13.79 -19.94
N TYR A 244 -5.60 -13.49 -18.67
CA TYR A 244 -6.61 -12.48 -18.30
C TYR A 244 -6.04 -11.08 -18.11
N VAL A 245 -4.73 -10.92 -17.93
CA VAL A 245 -4.10 -9.61 -17.74
C VAL A 245 -3.18 -9.25 -18.90
N VAL A 246 -2.13 -10.04 -19.15
CA VAL A 246 -1.08 -9.66 -20.11
C VAL A 246 -1.59 -9.63 -21.55
N VAL A 247 -2.29 -10.68 -22.00
CA VAL A 247 -2.80 -10.75 -23.38
C VAL A 247 -3.81 -9.63 -23.68
N PRO A 248 -4.85 -9.39 -22.85
CA PRO A 248 -5.80 -8.31 -23.07
C PRO A 248 -5.13 -6.93 -22.99
N LEU A 249 -4.13 -6.77 -22.13
CA LEU A 249 -3.38 -5.52 -22.02
C LEU A 249 -2.57 -5.23 -23.30
N ILE A 250 -1.89 -6.23 -23.87
CA ILE A 250 -1.18 -6.09 -25.15
C ILE A 250 -2.17 -5.74 -26.27
N ALA A 251 -3.32 -6.40 -26.32
CA ALA A 251 -4.36 -6.11 -27.30
C ALA A 251 -4.90 -4.67 -27.13
N GLY A 252 -5.18 -4.24 -25.90
CA GLY A 252 -5.62 -2.90 -25.57
C GLY A 252 -4.61 -1.82 -25.99
N LEU A 253 -3.32 -2.02 -25.68
CA LEU A 253 -2.26 -1.10 -26.10
C LEU A 253 -2.14 -0.99 -27.63
N LYS A 254 -2.31 -2.10 -28.37
CA LYS A 254 -2.34 -2.09 -29.84
C LYS A 254 -3.55 -1.34 -30.39
N LEU A 255 -4.72 -1.50 -29.79
CA LEU A 255 -5.94 -0.76 -30.20
C LEU A 255 -5.80 0.74 -29.94
N MET A 256 -5.18 1.13 -28.82
CA MET A 256 -4.91 2.52 -28.52
C MET A 256 -3.88 3.15 -29.48
N GLN A 257 -3.08 2.33 -30.17
CA GLN A 257 -2.12 2.79 -31.17
C GLN A 257 -2.76 3.53 -32.33
N SER A 258 -3.91 3.05 -32.78
CA SER A 258 -4.55 3.58 -33.99
C SER A 258 -5.33 4.87 -33.70
N ALA A 259 -5.71 5.13 -32.45
CA ALA A 259 -6.69 6.15 -32.14
C ALA A 259 -6.12 7.49 -31.63
N HIS A 260 -5.05 7.51 -30.81
CA HIS A 260 -4.78 8.67 -29.94
C HIS A 260 -3.30 8.98 -29.65
N GLN A 261 -2.44 8.93 -30.67
CA GLN A 261 -0.99 9.12 -30.46
C GLN A 261 -0.48 10.50 -30.85
N THR A 262 0.23 11.14 -29.92
CA THR A 262 1.01 12.36 -30.19
C THR A 262 2.41 11.97 -30.67
N ILE A 263 2.86 12.56 -31.78
CA ILE A 263 4.24 12.39 -32.27
C ILE A 263 5.19 12.96 -31.20
N LEU A 264 6.26 12.23 -30.88
CA LEU A 264 7.34 12.78 -30.05
C LEU A 264 7.94 13.98 -30.79
N GLN A 265 7.47 15.19 -30.49
CA GLN A 265 8.11 16.40 -30.97
C GLN A 265 9.54 16.40 -30.42
N LYS A 266 10.50 16.45 -31.35
CA LYS A 266 11.91 16.66 -31.05
C LYS A 266 12.03 18.07 -30.46
N THR A 267 11.98 18.16 -29.14
CA THR A 267 12.00 19.45 -28.44
C THR A 267 13.32 20.13 -28.74
N GLU A 268 13.27 21.33 -29.29
CA GLU A 268 14.46 22.15 -29.52
C GLU A 268 15.18 22.37 -28.19
N SER A 269 16.50 22.15 -28.20
CA SER A 269 17.35 22.35 -27.03
C SER A 269 17.33 23.83 -26.65
N THR A 270 16.59 24.16 -25.59
CA THR A 270 16.66 25.50 -25.00
C THR A 270 18.06 25.67 -24.41
N SER A 271 18.79 26.66 -24.91
CA SER A 271 20.12 26.99 -24.42
C SER A 271 20.02 27.45 -22.96
N VAL A 272 20.73 26.76 -22.07
CA VAL A 272 20.76 27.07 -20.64
C VAL A 272 21.53 28.39 -20.46
N THR A 273 20.91 29.38 -19.84
CA THR A 273 21.51 30.70 -19.59
C THR A 273 22.43 30.67 -18.38
N LEU A 274 23.49 31.49 -18.37
CA LEU A 274 24.53 31.50 -17.33
C LEU A 274 23.97 31.79 -15.92
N PHE A 275 22.85 32.51 -15.80
CA PHE A 275 22.13 32.76 -14.55
C PHE A 275 21.40 31.51 -13.99
N GLN A 276 21.08 30.52 -14.82
CA GLN A 276 20.55 29.23 -14.34
C GLN A 276 21.61 28.41 -13.60
N ASN A 277 22.91 28.67 -13.81
CA ASN A 277 24.00 27.91 -13.17
C ASN A 277 24.19 28.20 -11.68
N LEU A 278 23.88 29.41 -11.18
CA LEU A 278 24.09 29.75 -9.76
C LEU A 278 22.83 29.52 -8.88
N ARG A 279 21.64 29.68 -9.46
CA ARG A 279 20.36 29.52 -8.73
C ARG A 279 20.08 28.06 -8.33
N GLN A 280 20.44 27.12 -9.21
CA GLN A 280 20.21 25.68 -9.01
C GLN A 280 20.96 25.11 -7.79
N PRO A 281 22.28 25.32 -7.60
CA PRO A 281 22.97 24.79 -6.43
C PRO A 281 22.45 25.37 -5.11
N CYS A 282 22.14 26.68 -5.05
CA CYS A 282 21.56 27.30 -3.84
C CYS A 282 20.22 26.68 -3.46
N MET A 283 19.34 26.45 -4.45
CA MET A 283 18.07 25.77 -4.24
C MET A 283 18.28 24.34 -3.70
N GLN A 284 19.22 23.59 -4.28
CA GLN A 284 19.51 22.22 -3.84
C GLN A 284 20.09 22.18 -2.42
N VAL A 285 20.97 23.12 -2.08
CA VAL A 285 21.52 23.25 -0.72
C VAL A 285 20.40 23.55 0.29
N PHE A 286 19.46 24.44 -0.06
CA PHE A 286 18.32 24.75 0.81
C PHE A 286 17.40 23.54 1.02
N ILE A 287 17.05 22.83 -0.04
CA ILE A 287 16.22 21.61 0.05
C ILE A 287 16.93 20.55 0.89
N LEU A 288 18.24 20.36 0.67
CA LEU A 288 19.04 19.40 1.41
C LEU A 288 19.15 19.75 2.91
N ALA A 289 19.38 21.02 3.24
CA ALA A 289 19.41 21.50 4.62
C ALA A 289 18.05 21.27 5.31
N SER A 290 16.96 21.53 4.60
CA SER A 290 15.61 21.30 5.09
C SER A 290 15.30 19.82 5.28
N LEU A 291 15.77 18.94 4.39
CA LEU A 291 15.67 17.49 4.57
C LEU A 291 16.48 17.00 5.77
N ILE A 292 17.68 17.55 6.00
CA ILE A 292 18.46 17.22 7.20
C ILE A 292 17.70 17.62 8.45
N TYR A 293 17.11 18.81 8.47
CA TYR A 293 16.27 19.29 9.56
C TYR A 293 15.06 18.39 9.79
N ALA A 294 14.27 18.11 8.74
CA ALA A 294 13.11 17.22 8.81
C ALA A 294 13.51 15.82 9.30
N GLY A 295 14.60 15.28 8.77
CA GLY A 295 15.15 13.97 9.14
C GLY A 295 15.56 13.87 10.62
N SER A 296 16.08 14.95 11.20
CA SER A 296 16.44 15.02 12.62
C SER A 296 15.23 15.08 13.56
N ARG A 297 14.06 15.42 13.03
CA ARG A 297 12.80 15.56 13.77
C ARG A 297 11.88 14.36 13.63
N ILE A 298 12.27 13.33 12.87
CA ILE A 298 11.43 12.14 12.65
C ILE A 298 11.07 11.49 13.98
N VAL A 299 9.78 11.29 14.20
CA VAL A 299 9.22 10.57 15.33
C VAL A 299 8.41 9.36 14.85
N LYS A 300 8.16 8.42 15.76
CA LYS A 300 7.23 7.32 15.48
C LYS A 300 5.82 7.89 15.40
N ALA A 301 5.05 7.48 14.40
CA ALA A 301 3.68 7.96 14.21
C ALA A 301 2.81 7.75 15.47
N ASP A 302 2.98 6.62 16.16
CA ASP A 302 2.29 6.29 17.41
C ASP A 302 2.49 7.35 18.53
N SER A 303 3.61 8.07 18.52
CA SER A 303 3.90 9.11 19.52
C SER A 303 3.16 10.43 19.29
N LEU A 304 2.59 10.62 18.09
CA LEU A 304 1.83 11.81 17.72
C LEU A 304 0.37 11.73 18.18
N VAL A 305 -0.10 10.55 18.62
CA VAL A 305 -1.49 10.34 18.96
C VAL A 305 -1.69 10.47 20.47
N PRO A 306 -2.58 11.36 20.95
CA PRO A 306 -2.83 11.49 22.38
C PRO A 306 -3.37 10.18 22.95
N VAL A 307 -2.74 9.71 24.03
CA VAL A 307 -3.17 8.49 24.72
C VAL A 307 -4.35 8.82 25.62
N ASN A 308 -5.48 8.18 25.37
CA ASN A 308 -6.63 8.30 26.26
C ASN A 308 -6.45 7.41 27.50
N ASN A 309 -5.92 8.01 28.56
CA ASN A 309 -5.69 7.33 29.84
C ASN A 309 -7.00 7.13 30.63
N GLN A 310 -8.10 7.78 30.26
CA GLN A 310 -9.35 7.76 31.03
C GLN A 310 -10.21 6.51 30.78
N ILE A 311 -9.99 5.80 29.66
CA ILE A 311 -10.74 4.58 29.33
C ILE A 311 -10.56 3.55 30.45
N ARG A 312 -11.66 3.12 31.07
CA ARG A 312 -11.69 2.08 32.11
C ARG A 312 -12.71 1.01 31.74
N LEU A 313 -12.32 -0.25 31.88
CA LEU A 313 -13.21 -1.40 31.71
C LEU A 313 -13.37 -2.10 33.05
N LYS A 314 -14.62 -2.25 33.51
CA LYS A 314 -14.93 -2.91 34.78
C LYS A 314 -14.46 -4.37 34.74
N GLY A 315 -13.72 -4.80 35.75
CA GLY A 315 -13.22 -6.19 35.85
C GLY A 315 -11.93 -6.47 35.07
N PHE A 316 -11.30 -5.46 34.47
CA PHE A 316 -10.03 -5.60 33.76
C PHE A 316 -8.90 -4.83 34.44
N SER A 317 -7.71 -5.42 34.41
CA SER A 317 -6.46 -4.71 34.73
C SER A 317 -5.99 -3.94 33.49
N LYS A 318 -5.84 -2.62 33.60
CA LYS A 318 -5.36 -1.75 32.51
C LYS A 318 -3.83 -1.60 32.58
N LYS A 319 -3.17 -1.81 31.45
CA LYS A 319 -1.76 -1.47 31.22
C LYS A 319 -1.64 -0.65 29.94
N ILE A 320 -0.97 0.48 30.01
CA ILE A 320 -0.68 1.32 28.84
C ILE A 320 0.69 0.91 28.30
N LEU A 321 0.74 0.57 27.02
CA LEU A 321 1.99 0.23 26.33
C LEU A 321 2.72 1.49 25.88
N SER A 322 4.02 1.38 25.62
CA SER A 322 4.86 2.49 25.14
C SER A 322 4.40 3.10 23.80
N THR A 323 3.52 2.42 23.08
CA THR A 323 2.92 2.83 21.81
C THR A 323 1.56 3.53 21.98
N GLY A 324 1.14 3.84 23.21
CA GLY A 324 -0.16 4.46 23.49
C GLY A 324 -1.35 3.49 23.41
N ILE A 325 -1.10 2.20 23.23
CA ILE A 325 -2.12 1.16 23.21
C ILE A 325 -2.55 0.84 24.64
N SER A 326 -3.85 0.89 24.91
CA SER A 326 -4.41 0.41 26.18
C SER A 326 -4.68 -1.09 26.10
N LYS A 327 -3.93 -1.88 26.88
CA LYS A 327 -4.14 -3.31 27.10
C LYS A 327 -5.01 -3.50 28.34
N PHE A 328 -6.09 -4.25 28.21
CA PHE A 328 -6.97 -4.65 29.29
C PHE A 328 -6.97 -6.16 29.41
N GLU A 329 -6.61 -6.67 30.58
CA GLU A 329 -6.44 -8.09 30.82
C GLU A 329 -7.33 -8.57 31.96
N ALA A 330 -8.05 -9.67 31.72
CA ALA A 330 -8.85 -10.40 32.70
C ALA A 330 -8.54 -11.90 32.56
N HIS A 331 -9.05 -12.73 33.48
CA HIS A 331 -8.80 -14.18 33.48
C HIS A 331 -9.11 -14.86 32.13
N ASP A 332 -10.15 -14.39 31.45
CA ASP A 332 -10.72 -15.06 30.27
C ASP A 332 -10.72 -14.21 28.99
N ALA A 333 -10.20 -12.99 29.06
CA ALA A 333 -10.32 -12.02 28.00
C ALA A 333 -9.15 -11.05 27.95
N LEU A 334 -8.77 -10.69 26.73
CA LEU A 334 -7.69 -9.74 26.45
C LEU A 334 -8.17 -8.73 25.42
N ILE A 335 -8.23 -7.45 25.81
CA ILE A 335 -8.77 -6.37 25.01
C ILE A 335 -7.70 -5.34 24.74
N TYR A 336 -7.51 -4.98 23.48
CA TYR A 336 -6.64 -3.89 23.06
C TYR A 336 -7.50 -2.77 22.49
N ILE A 337 -7.29 -1.56 23.02
CA ILE A 337 -7.87 -0.33 22.49
C ILE A 337 -6.72 0.52 21.97
N LYS A 338 -6.71 0.73 20.65
CA LYS A 338 -5.62 1.43 19.95
C LYS A 338 -6.19 2.67 19.27
N PRO A 339 -5.61 3.85 19.48
CA PRO A 339 -5.96 5.01 18.65
C PRO A 339 -5.76 4.70 17.16
N ALA A 340 -6.67 5.15 16.32
CA ALA A 340 -6.67 4.94 14.88
C ALA A 340 -6.87 6.29 14.18
N PRO A 341 -5.84 7.15 14.10
CA PRO A 341 -5.97 8.38 13.34
C PRO A 341 -6.06 8.08 11.84
N PHE A 342 -6.85 8.88 11.12
CA PHE A 342 -7.20 8.63 9.72
C PHE A 342 -6.00 8.58 8.76
N TYR A 343 -4.88 9.21 9.14
CA TYR A 343 -3.66 9.28 8.33
C TYR A 343 -2.64 8.19 8.64
N MET A 344 -2.78 7.45 9.75
CA MET A 344 -1.83 6.39 10.08
C MET A 344 -2.14 5.10 9.32
N PRO A 345 -1.10 4.33 8.96
CA PRO A 345 -1.27 2.99 8.45
C PRO A 345 -2.17 2.21 9.40
N GLY A 346 -3.26 1.64 8.87
CA GLY A 346 -4.24 0.92 9.68
C GLY A 346 -3.53 -0.11 10.56
N HIS A 347 -3.75 -0.01 11.88
CA HIS A 347 -3.29 -1.01 12.85
C HIS A 347 -4.12 -2.29 12.75
N ASP A 348 -4.34 -2.79 11.53
CA ASP A 348 -5.08 -4.02 11.28
C ASP A 348 -4.55 -5.12 12.22
N PRO A 349 -5.39 -5.70 13.10
CA PRO A 349 -4.96 -6.72 14.05
C PRO A 349 -4.20 -7.85 13.36
N LYS A 350 -4.50 -8.11 12.07
CA LYS A 350 -3.78 -9.08 11.24
C LYS A 350 -2.28 -8.84 11.26
N ILE A 351 -1.82 -7.61 11.07
CA ILE A 351 -0.38 -7.30 11.01
C ILE A 351 0.32 -7.64 12.33
N CYS A 352 -0.29 -7.27 13.46
CA CYS A 352 0.32 -7.47 14.79
C CYS A 352 0.38 -8.95 15.17
N TRP A 353 -0.72 -9.67 14.96
CA TRP A 353 -0.85 -11.08 15.30
C TRP A 353 -0.01 -11.96 14.37
N THR A 354 0.03 -11.68 13.06
CA THR A 354 0.92 -12.37 12.13
C THR A 354 2.39 -12.09 12.43
N GLY A 355 2.76 -10.86 12.81
CA GLY A 355 4.11 -10.57 13.31
C GLY A 355 4.48 -11.33 14.58
N SER A 356 3.49 -11.77 15.37
CA SER A 356 3.65 -12.61 16.56
C SER A 356 3.62 -14.12 16.24
N GLY A 357 3.50 -14.48 14.97
CA GLY A 357 3.44 -15.87 14.48
C GLY A 357 2.06 -16.53 14.55
N TYR A 358 0.98 -15.76 14.68
CA TYR A 358 -0.39 -16.28 14.58
C TYR A 358 -0.93 -16.17 13.15
N GLU A 359 -1.67 -17.19 12.75
CA GLU A 359 -2.44 -17.22 11.50
C GLU A 359 -3.91 -16.90 11.77
N PHE A 360 -4.53 -16.13 10.88
CA PHE A 360 -5.98 -15.91 10.93
C PHE A 360 -6.69 -16.97 10.12
N LYS A 361 -7.65 -17.64 10.74
CA LYS A 361 -8.55 -18.61 10.13
C LYS A 361 -9.99 -18.16 10.32
N GLN A 362 -10.85 -18.50 9.38
CA GLN A 362 -12.29 -18.26 9.46
C GLN A 362 -12.64 -16.80 9.79
N ILE A 363 -12.05 -15.85 9.06
CA ILE A 363 -12.43 -14.44 9.24
C ILE A 363 -13.88 -14.29 8.77
N ARG A 364 -14.76 -13.75 9.60
CA ARG A 364 -16.19 -13.56 9.31
C ARG A 364 -16.61 -12.13 9.61
N LYS A 365 -17.59 -11.60 8.86
CA LYS A 365 -18.40 -10.46 9.30
C LYS A 365 -19.60 -11.03 10.06
N GLU A 366 -19.70 -10.73 11.34
CA GLU A 366 -20.81 -11.18 12.18
C GLU A 366 -21.52 -9.96 12.78
N LYS A 367 -22.83 -10.07 12.99
CA LYS A 367 -23.60 -9.09 13.76
C LYS A 367 -23.69 -9.58 15.20
N ILE A 368 -23.10 -8.82 16.13
CA ILE A 368 -23.22 -9.07 17.57
C ILE A 368 -23.89 -7.84 18.19
N ALA A 369 -25.00 -8.06 18.90
CA ALA A 369 -25.90 -6.99 19.31
C ALA A 369 -26.35 -6.13 18.11
N ASP A 370 -26.14 -4.82 18.18
CA ASP A 370 -26.50 -3.84 17.15
C ASP A 370 -25.34 -3.54 16.17
N ALA A 371 -24.14 -4.08 16.38
CA ALA A 371 -22.96 -3.77 15.58
C ALA A 371 -22.53 -4.92 14.64
N VAL A 372 -22.05 -4.54 13.45
CA VAL A 372 -21.32 -5.44 12.56
C VAL A 372 -19.85 -5.40 12.94
N ILE A 373 -19.25 -6.55 13.19
CA ILE A 373 -17.86 -6.70 13.60
C ILE A 373 -17.16 -7.76 12.75
N TYR A 374 -15.83 -7.72 12.73
CA TYR A 374 -15.05 -8.87 12.26
C TYR A 374 -14.80 -9.84 13.41
N THR A 375 -14.89 -11.13 13.13
CA THR A 375 -14.43 -12.21 14.03
C THR A 375 -13.47 -13.13 13.29
N ALA A 376 -12.56 -13.78 14.00
CA ALA A 376 -11.66 -14.78 13.45
C ALA A 376 -11.14 -15.75 14.51
N ILE A 377 -10.46 -16.79 14.07
CA ILE A 377 -9.70 -17.71 14.90
C ILE A 377 -8.22 -17.48 14.63
N LEU A 378 -7.47 -17.13 15.67
CA LEU A 378 -6.01 -17.05 15.63
C LEU A 378 -5.44 -18.41 16.02
N THR A 379 -4.55 -18.96 15.20
CA THR A 379 -3.88 -20.23 15.49
C THR A 379 -2.37 -20.09 15.50
N LYS A 380 -1.70 -20.70 16.49
CA LYS A 380 -0.25 -20.82 16.57
C LYS A 380 0.13 -22.14 17.22
N GLY A 381 0.54 -23.13 16.41
CA GLY A 381 0.76 -24.48 16.91
C GLY A 381 -0.54 -25.08 17.46
N LYS A 382 -0.57 -25.38 18.76
CA LYS A 382 -1.77 -25.88 19.46
C LYS A 382 -2.64 -24.76 20.04
N ASP A 383 -2.14 -23.52 20.05
CA ASP A 383 -2.87 -22.39 20.62
C ASP A 383 -3.97 -21.95 19.66
N GLN A 384 -5.17 -21.76 20.21
CA GLN A 384 -6.33 -21.25 19.49
C GLN A 384 -6.96 -20.11 20.30
N ILE A 385 -7.08 -18.94 19.68
CA ILE A 385 -7.67 -17.75 20.30
C ILE A 385 -8.78 -17.25 19.39
N PHE A 386 -9.94 -16.97 19.95
CA PHE A 386 -11.04 -16.34 19.23
C PHE A 386 -10.90 -14.84 19.36
N THR A 387 -10.96 -14.12 18.23
CA THR A 387 -10.73 -12.68 18.20
C THR A 387 -11.87 -11.97 17.49
N ALA A 388 -12.15 -10.73 17.90
CA ALA A 388 -13.06 -9.81 17.25
C ALA A 388 -12.44 -8.42 17.14
N TRP A 389 -12.79 -7.66 16.10
CA TRP A 389 -12.36 -6.27 15.99
C TRP A 389 -13.29 -5.39 15.16
N TRP A 390 -13.30 -4.11 15.50
CA TRP A 390 -14.03 -3.03 14.80
C TRP A 390 -13.39 -1.67 15.10
N PHE A 391 -13.79 -0.64 14.36
CA PHE A 391 -13.45 0.75 14.61
C PHE A 391 -14.62 1.46 15.30
N ASP A 392 -14.31 2.29 16.29
CA ASP A 392 -15.29 2.92 17.17
C ASP A 392 -14.79 4.31 17.60
N ASP A 393 -15.61 5.35 17.45
CA ASP A 393 -15.35 6.70 17.98
C ASP A 393 -16.21 7.03 19.23
N GLY A 394 -17.03 6.07 19.69
CA GLY A 394 -17.99 6.23 20.78
C GLY A 394 -19.43 6.50 20.32
N GLU A 395 -19.63 6.94 19.08
CA GLU A 395 -20.95 7.13 18.48
C GLU A 395 -21.20 6.17 17.32
N ILE A 396 -20.18 5.97 16.48
CA ILE A 396 -20.24 5.26 15.22
C ILE A 396 -19.28 4.07 15.28
N ARG A 397 -19.85 2.90 15.01
CA ARG A 397 -19.12 1.63 14.91
C ARG A 397 -19.06 1.19 13.46
N THR A 398 -17.89 0.80 12.99
CA THR A 398 -17.74 0.29 11.63
C THR A 398 -16.57 -0.67 11.48
N VAL A 399 -16.70 -1.58 10.54
CA VAL A 399 -15.62 -2.46 10.07
C VAL A 399 -15.00 -1.95 8.77
N GLU A 400 -15.63 -0.97 8.12
CA GLU A 400 -15.24 -0.50 6.79
C GLU A 400 -14.12 0.54 6.89
N GLN A 401 -12.94 0.19 6.34
CA GLN A 401 -11.72 0.99 6.44
C GLN A 401 -11.87 2.41 5.90
N LEU A 402 -12.52 2.58 4.76
CA LEU A 402 -12.71 3.90 4.14
C LEU A 402 -13.71 4.75 4.92
N SER A 403 -14.72 4.12 5.52
CA SER A 403 -15.78 4.82 6.26
C SER A 403 -15.23 5.52 7.49
N TRP A 404 -14.52 4.81 8.37
CA TRP A 404 -13.97 5.44 9.58
C TRP A 404 -12.85 6.44 9.25
N ARG A 405 -12.05 6.20 8.20
CA ARG A 405 -11.00 7.15 7.79
C ARG A 405 -11.58 8.46 7.31
N TRP A 406 -12.61 8.38 6.47
CA TRP A 406 -13.31 9.56 6.00
C TRP A 406 -13.91 10.33 7.16
N LYS A 407 -14.66 9.64 8.04
CA LYS A 407 -15.28 10.25 9.22
C LYS A 407 -14.26 10.83 10.19
N GLY A 408 -13.17 10.13 10.48
CA GLY A 408 -12.09 10.64 11.33
C GLY A 408 -11.27 11.77 10.71
N ALA A 409 -11.32 11.95 9.38
CA ALA A 409 -10.71 13.10 8.71
C ALA A 409 -11.61 14.34 8.74
N THR A 410 -12.94 14.15 8.78
CA THR A 410 -13.92 15.24 8.77
C THR A 410 -14.54 15.53 10.14
N GLY A 411 -14.42 14.61 11.09
CA GLY A 411 -15.05 14.64 12.40
C GLY A 411 -14.12 15.16 13.50
N GLU A 412 -14.71 15.43 14.67
CA GLU A 412 -13.99 15.97 15.82
C GLU A 412 -13.38 14.88 16.72
N ASP A 413 -14.03 13.71 16.80
CA ASP A 413 -13.60 12.64 17.71
C ASP A 413 -12.66 11.62 17.05
N PRO A 414 -11.62 11.16 17.76
CA PRO A 414 -10.69 10.17 17.24
C PRO A 414 -11.32 8.76 17.24
N TYR A 415 -11.13 8.03 16.14
CA TYR A 415 -11.46 6.61 16.11
C TYR A 415 -10.45 5.78 16.90
N TYR A 416 -10.96 4.68 17.47
CA TYR A 416 -10.19 3.64 18.10
C TYR A 416 -10.44 2.31 17.39
N LEU A 417 -9.38 1.53 17.20
CA LEU A 417 -9.49 0.12 16.88
C LEU A 417 -9.65 -0.66 18.19
N ILE A 418 -10.78 -1.34 18.31
CA ILE A 418 -11.06 -2.25 19.42
C ILE A 418 -10.76 -3.67 18.96
N ASN A 419 -9.90 -4.39 19.68
CA ASN A 419 -9.62 -5.80 19.44
C ASN A 419 -9.83 -6.62 20.71
N VAL A 420 -10.80 -7.52 20.68
CA VAL A 420 -11.19 -8.39 21.80
C VAL A 420 -10.72 -9.80 21.50
N ASN A 421 -10.11 -10.47 22.47
CA ASN A 421 -9.62 -11.83 22.34
C ASN A 421 -10.11 -12.67 23.52
N ALA A 422 -10.47 -13.93 23.28
CA ALA A 422 -10.93 -14.86 24.29
C ALA A 422 -10.57 -16.30 23.94
N LEU A 423 -10.59 -17.19 24.94
CA LEU A 423 -10.25 -18.61 24.79
C LEU A 423 -11.35 -19.46 24.13
N SER A 424 -12.58 -18.94 24.01
CA SER A 424 -13.68 -19.63 23.34
C SER A 424 -14.61 -18.64 22.62
N LYS A 425 -15.31 -19.12 21.57
CA LYS A 425 -16.29 -18.32 20.83
C LYS A 425 -17.39 -17.76 21.74
N GLN A 426 -17.88 -18.56 22.68
CA GLN A 426 -18.91 -18.12 23.63
C GLN A 426 -18.41 -16.99 24.52
N LYS A 427 -17.20 -17.11 25.08
CA LYS A 427 -16.58 -16.06 25.90
C LYS A 427 -16.32 -14.79 25.08
N LEU A 428 -15.86 -14.93 23.84
CA LEU A 428 -15.70 -13.79 22.92
C LEU A 428 -17.02 -13.05 22.74
N ASN A 429 -18.10 -13.76 22.41
CA ASN A 429 -19.41 -13.15 22.18
C ASN A 429 -19.94 -12.41 23.40
N VAL A 430 -19.78 -12.99 24.60
CA VAL A 430 -20.17 -12.34 25.86
C VAL A 430 -19.39 -11.04 26.08
N GLN A 431 -18.06 -11.07 25.88
CA GLN A 431 -17.20 -9.89 26.09
C GLN A 431 -17.49 -8.79 25.07
N VAL A 432 -17.67 -9.16 23.80
CA VAL A 432 -18.02 -8.20 22.75
C VAL A 432 -19.39 -7.59 23.01
N ALA A 433 -20.41 -8.41 23.32
CA ALA A 433 -21.75 -7.90 23.64
C ALA A 433 -21.73 -6.96 24.85
N SER A 434 -20.94 -7.28 25.89
CA SER A 434 -20.78 -6.43 27.08
C SER A 434 -20.09 -5.10 26.78
N LEU A 435 -19.15 -5.07 25.83
CA LEU A 435 -18.52 -3.82 25.40
C LEU A 435 -19.47 -2.98 24.55
N LEU A 436 -20.17 -3.61 23.61
CA LEU A 436 -21.08 -2.92 22.71
C LEU A 436 -22.30 -2.34 23.43
N SER A 437 -22.75 -2.96 24.53
CA SER A 437 -23.84 -2.42 25.36
C SER A 437 -23.41 -1.23 26.23
N ASN A 438 -22.11 -1.07 26.49
CA ASN A 438 -21.58 0.11 27.16
C ASN A 438 -21.25 1.16 26.10
N HIS A 439 -22.11 2.16 25.89
CA HIS A 439 -21.84 3.18 24.87
C HIS A 439 -20.81 4.23 25.30
N ASP A 440 -20.45 4.27 26.58
CA ASP A 440 -19.70 5.38 27.15
C ASP A 440 -18.24 5.03 27.49
N PHE A 441 -17.76 3.81 27.21
CA PHE A 441 -16.38 3.43 27.55
C PHE A 441 -15.31 4.21 26.77
N LEU A 442 -15.66 4.75 25.59
CA LEU A 442 -14.79 5.63 24.80
C LEU A 442 -15.09 7.11 24.99
N LYS A 443 -16.29 7.45 25.47
CA LYS A 443 -16.64 8.84 25.71
C LYS A 443 -15.79 9.34 26.85
N ASN A 444 -14.89 10.25 26.52
CA ASN A 444 -14.31 11.13 27.52
C ASN A 444 -15.48 11.79 28.24
N HIS A 445 -15.52 11.68 29.57
CA HIS A 445 -16.19 12.72 30.32
C HIS A 445 -15.44 14.00 29.95
N LYS A 446 -15.99 14.77 28.98
CA LYS A 446 -15.54 16.13 28.67
C LYS A 446 -15.57 16.85 30.02
N LEU A 447 -14.39 17.00 30.63
CA LEU A 447 -14.18 17.81 31.81
C LEU A 447 -14.05 19.26 31.38
#